data_AF-A0A922LXA7-F1
#
_entry.id   AF-A0A922LXA7-F1
#
_cell.length_a   1.000
_cell.length_b   1.000
_cell.length_c   1.000
_cell.angle_alpha   90.00
_cell.angle_beta   90.00
_cell.angle_gamma   90.00
#
_symmetry.space_group_name_H-M   'P 1'
#
loop_
_entity.id
_entity.type
_entity.pdbx_description
1 polymer ?
#
loop_
_entity_poly.entity_id
_entity_poly.type
_entity_poly.pdbx_seq_one_letter_code
_entity_poly.pdbx_strand_id
1 'polypeptide(L)'
;MDIKRLTGEDKLKLSRTYFFAGIGFLPFLWWINVFCFLKELSAPQAYPESKLIRKYVTFSLIGALSWTVAFAVWIITFLNFRVSWGELGDRLSFNIPPGRL
;
A
#
# COMPACT_ATOMS: atom_id res chain seq x y z
N MET A 1 -5.40 -0.29 -18.57
CA MET A 1 -4.33 0.39 -19.34
C MET A 1 -3.21 -0.61 -19.59
N ASP A 2 -2.77 -0.74 -20.83
CA ASP A 2 -1.73 -1.71 -21.21
C ASP A 2 -0.34 -1.13 -20.89
N ILE A 3 0.14 -1.35 -19.67
CA ILE A 3 1.40 -0.78 -19.14
C ILE A 3 2.61 -1.20 -20.00
N LYS A 4 2.48 -2.30 -20.74
CA LYS A 4 3.50 -2.81 -21.66
C LYS A 4 3.74 -1.91 -22.88
N ARG A 5 2.75 -1.09 -23.27
CA ARG A 5 2.85 -0.18 -24.43
C ARG A 5 3.47 1.18 -24.10
N LEU A 6 3.78 1.46 -22.83
CA LEU A 6 4.31 2.75 -22.40
C LEU A 6 5.83 2.84 -22.59
N THR A 7 6.30 4.02 -23.00
CA THR A 7 7.71 4.39 -23.06
C THR A 7 8.33 4.41 -21.65
N GLY A 8 9.65 4.24 -21.55
CA GLY A 8 10.36 4.23 -20.25
C GLY A 8 10.11 5.47 -19.39
N GLU A 9 10.00 6.65 -20.00
CA GLU A 9 9.70 7.90 -19.29
C GLU A 9 8.27 7.96 -18.73
N ASP A 10 7.28 7.45 -19.47
CA ASP A 10 5.89 7.41 -19.02
C ASP A 10 5.72 6.43 -17.85
N LYS A 11 6.41 5.30 -17.89
CA LYS A 11 6.49 4.35 -16.77
C LYS A 11 7.06 5.01 -15.52
N LEU A 12 8.11 5.82 -15.68
CA LEU A 12 8.70 6.58 -14.57
C LEU A 12 7.72 7.60 -14.00
N LYS A 13 7.08 8.41 -14.84
CA LYS A 13 6.07 9.38 -14.39
C LYS A 13 4.94 8.69 -13.64
N LEU A 14 4.43 7.56 -14.16
CA LEU A 14 3.37 6.80 -13.51
C LEU A 14 3.80 6.26 -12.14
N SER A 15 4.98 5.63 -12.07
CA SER A 15 5.50 5.09 -10.82
C SER A 15 5.74 6.16 -9.76
N ARG A 16 6.25 7.34 -10.18
CA ARG A 16 6.42 8.50 -9.31
C ARG A 16 5.07 9.01 -8.80
N THR A 17 4.10 9.19 -9.69
CA THR A 17 2.75 9.64 -9.31
C THR A 17 2.10 8.67 -8.33
N TYR A 18 2.19 7.36 -8.56
CA TYR A 18 1.66 6.37 -7.63
C TYR A 18 2.39 6.33 -6.29
N PHE A 19 3.71 6.54 -6.29
CA PHE A 19 4.46 6.68 -5.05
C PHE A 19 3.98 7.89 -4.22
N PHE A 20 3.86 9.07 -4.82
CA PHE A 20 3.41 10.28 -4.12
C PHE A 20 1.93 10.21 -3.73
N ALA A 21 1.07 9.66 -4.59
CA ALA A 21 -0.35 9.47 -4.27
C ALA A 21 -0.55 8.52 -3.08
N GLY A 22 0.31 7.51 -2.91
CA GLY A 22 0.25 6.61 -1.75
C GLY A 22 0.57 7.28 -0.42
N ILE A 23 1.34 8.38 -0.40
CA ILE A 23 1.62 9.17 0.82
C ILE A 23 0.33 9.77 1.39
N GLY A 24 -0.70 10.00 0.57
CA GLY A 24 -2.02 10.47 1.00
C GLY A 24 -2.87 9.46 1.77
N PHE A 25 -2.25 8.52 2.52
CA PHE A 25 -2.90 7.42 3.26
C PHE A 25 -3.55 6.36 2.36
N LEU A 26 -3.02 6.13 1.16
CA LEU A 26 -3.51 5.10 0.24
C LEU A 26 -2.47 3.96 0.08
N PRO A 27 -2.31 3.08 1.09
CA PRO A 27 -1.33 1.99 1.02
C PRO A 27 -1.65 0.97 -0.09
N PHE A 28 -2.92 0.83 -0.46
CA PHE A 28 -3.35 -0.03 -1.57
C PHE A 28 -2.77 0.45 -2.91
N LEU A 29 -2.57 1.76 -3.06
CA LEU A 29 -2.04 2.34 -4.28
C LEU A 29 -0.53 2.04 -4.45
N TRP A 30 0.21 1.95 -3.34
CA TRP A 30 1.57 1.42 -3.36
C TRP A 30 1.60 -0.07 -3.74
N TRP A 31 0.65 -0.88 -3.28
CA TRP A 31 0.53 -2.28 -3.73
C TRP A 31 0.31 -2.36 -5.24
N ILE A 32 -0.59 -1.54 -5.81
CA ILE A 32 -0.78 -1.46 -7.26
C ILE A 32 0.54 -1.11 -7.97
N ASN A 33 1.27 -0.10 -7.49
CA ASN A 33 2.58 0.28 -8.06
C ASN A 33 3.55 -0.91 -8.06
N VAL A 34 3.62 -1.66 -6.96
CA VAL A 34 4.47 -2.85 -6.85
C VAL A 34 4.05 -3.92 -7.86
N PHE A 35 2.77 -4.30 -7.93
CA PHE A 35 2.31 -5.36 -8.84
C PHE A 35 2.45 -4.98 -10.32
N CYS A 36 2.21 -3.71 -10.66
CA CYS A 36 2.35 -3.22 -12.04
C CYS A 36 3.80 -3.26 -12.52
N PHE A 37 4.76 -2.93 -11.66
CA PHE A 37 6.19 -2.85 -12.00
C PHE A 37 7.03 -3.99 -11.41
N LEU A 38 6.39 -5.05 -10.91
CA LEU A 38 7.09 -6.23 -10.35
C LEU A 38 7.97 -6.90 -11.41
N LYS A 39 7.51 -6.91 -12.66
CA LYS A 39 8.28 -7.46 -13.77
C LYS A 39 9.52 -6.63 -14.08
N GLU A 40 9.42 -5.30 -14.00
CA GLU A 40 10.56 -4.38 -14.15
C GLU A 40 11.59 -4.48 -13.00
N LEU A 41 11.17 -4.92 -11.81
CA LEU A 41 12.09 -5.26 -10.72
C LEU A 41 12.94 -6.49 -11.06
N SER A 42 12.32 -7.54 -11.60
CA SER A 42 13.00 -8.81 -11.89
C SER A 42 13.69 -8.85 -13.26
N ALA A 43 13.23 -8.09 -14.26
CA ALA A 43 13.80 -8.09 -15.61
C ALA A 43 15.15 -7.36 -15.66
N PRO A 44 16.13 -7.80 -16.47
CA PRO A 44 17.42 -7.11 -16.63
C PRO A 44 17.25 -5.63 -17.01
N GLN A 45 18.19 -4.78 -16.58
CA GLN A 45 18.11 -3.33 -16.78
C GLN A 45 18.12 -2.99 -18.28
N ALA A 46 16.93 -2.74 -18.84
CA ALA A 46 16.75 -2.50 -20.27
C ALA A 46 16.98 -1.03 -20.68
N TYR A 47 16.88 -0.09 -19.74
CA TYR A 47 16.99 1.35 -20.01
C TYR A 47 17.50 2.13 -18.78
N PRO A 48 18.06 3.35 -18.94
CA PRO A 48 18.60 4.14 -17.83
C PRO A 48 17.58 4.44 -16.72
N GLU A 49 16.33 4.76 -17.08
CA GLU A 49 15.25 5.07 -16.13
C GLU A 49 14.82 3.87 -15.27
N SER A 50 15.17 2.64 -15.66
CA SER A 50 14.80 1.42 -14.92
C SER A 50 15.33 1.44 -13.48
N LYS A 51 16.49 2.05 -13.24
CA LYS A 51 17.06 2.18 -11.88
C LYS A 51 16.20 3.06 -10.98
N LEU A 52 15.69 4.18 -11.51
CA LEU A 52 14.82 5.08 -10.76
C LEU A 52 13.47 4.41 -10.46
N ILE A 53 12.88 3.75 -11.46
CA ILE A 53 11.61 3.03 -11.28
C ILE A 53 11.75 1.99 -10.18
N ARG A 54 12.80 1.16 -10.21
CA ARG A 54 13.05 0.17 -9.15
C ARG A 54 13.14 0.83 -7.77
N LYS A 55 13.85 1.96 -7.64
CA LYS A 55 13.94 2.69 -6.37
C LYS A 55 12.58 3.13 -5.85
N TYR A 56 11.74 3.73 -6.71
CA TYR A 56 10.38 4.15 -6.31
C TYR A 56 9.50 2.96 -5.96
N VAL A 57 9.57 1.87 -6.72
CA VAL A 57 8.78 0.66 -6.45
C VAL A 57 9.22 0.00 -5.15
N THR A 58 10.52 -0.06 -4.85
CA THR A 58 11.04 -0.58 -3.57
C THR A 58 10.56 0.29 -2.40
N PHE A 59 10.58 1.62 -2.51
CA PHE A 59 10.03 2.48 -1.46
C PHE A 59 8.52 2.33 -1.32
N SER A 60 7.77 2.18 -2.41
CA SER A 60 6.36 1.83 -2.36
C SER A 60 6.12 0.50 -1.64
N LEU A 61 6.95 -0.53 -1.89
CA LEU A 61 6.83 -1.82 -1.20
C LEU A 61 7.06 -1.68 0.31
N ILE A 62 8.10 -0.96 0.72
CA ILE A 62 8.38 -0.71 2.14
C ILE A 62 7.22 0.05 2.80
N GLY A 63 6.72 1.10 2.14
CA GLY A 63 5.57 1.87 2.61
C GLY A 63 4.32 1.00 2.73
N ALA A 64 4.02 0.20 1.72
CA ALA A 64 2.88 -0.72 1.70
C ALA A 64 2.95 -1.73 2.84
N LEU A 65 4.09 -2.40 3.03
CA LEU A 65 4.29 -3.37 4.11
C LEU A 65 4.18 -2.72 5.49
N SER A 66 4.79 -1.55 5.67
CA SER A 66 4.73 -0.81 6.94
C SER A 66 3.29 -0.47 7.32
N TRP A 67 2.49 -0.01 6.35
CA TRP A 67 1.07 0.25 6.57
C TRP A 67 0.25 -1.02 6.78
N THR A 68 0.54 -2.11 6.06
CA THR A 68 -0.11 -3.40 6.30
C THR A 68 0.12 -3.87 7.73
N VAL A 69 1.35 -3.76 8.24
CA VAL A 69 1.66 -4.09 9.64
C VAL A 69 0.92 -3.16 10.60
N ALA A 70 0.94 -1.84 10.37
CA ALA A 70 0.23 -0.89 11.21
C ALA A 70 -1.28 -1.18 11.29
N PHE A 71 -1.92 -1.46 10.14
CA PHE A 71 -3.34 -1.84 10.10
C PHE A 71 -3.59 -3.19 10.78
N ALA A 72 -2.74 -4.19 10.58
CA ALA A 72 -2.89 -5.48 11.24
C ALA A 72 -2.80 -5.35 12.77
N VAL A 73 -1.80 -4.60 13.26
CA VAL A 73 -1.65 -4.33 14.70
C VAL A 73 -2.86 -3.59 15.25
N TRP A 74 -3.35 -2.57 14.54
CA TRP A 74 -4.55 -1.84 14.94
C TRP A 74 -5.79 -2.76 15.01
N ILE A 75 -6.04 -3.56 13.97
CA ILE A 75 -7.17 -4.49 13.92
C ILE A 75 -7.08 -5.52 15.06
N ILE A 76 -5.91 -6.13 15.27
CA ILE A 76 -5.71 -7.12 16.33
C ILE A 76 -5.95 -6.48 17.70
N THR A 77 -5.40 -5.29 17.94
CA THR A 77 -5.59 -4.56 19.21
C THR A 77 -7.07 -4.23 19.42
N PHE A 78 -7.73 -3.68 18.40
CA PHE A 78 -9.14 -3.35 18.48
C PHE A 78 -10.01 -4.58 18.74
N LEU A 79 -9.79 -5.69 18.03
CA LEU A 79 -10.58 -6.91 18.22
C LEU A 79 -10.39 -7.54 19.60
N ASN A 80 -9.19 -7.48 20.18
CA ASN A 80 -8.92 -8.05 21.51
C ASN A 80 -9.37 -7.15 22.66
N PHE A 81 -9.24 -5.83 22.51
CA PHE A 81 -9.46 -4.88 23.60
C PHE A 81 -10.72 -4.02 23.44
N ARG A 82 -11.50 -4.13 22.34
CA ARG A 82 -12.71 -3.29 22.15
C ARG A 82 -13.67 -3.35 23.34
N VAL A 83 -13.84 -4.54 23.93
CA VAL A 83 -14.78 -4.77 25.04
C VAL A 83 -14.28 -4.09 26.31
N SER A 84 -12.97 -4.15 26.57
CA SER A 84 -12.38 -3.52 27.74
C SER A 84 -12.34 -1.98 27.64
N TRP A 85 -12.51 -1.42 26.44
CA TRP A 85 -12.58 0.02 26.23
C TRP A 85 -13.99 0.61 26.49
N GLY A 86 -15.00 -0.23 26.74
CA GLY A 86 -16.36 0.20 27.09
C GLY A 86 -16.96 1.14 26.04
N GLU A 87 -17.49 2.30 26.49
CA GLU A 87 -18.14 3.29 25.61
C GLU A 87 -17.26 3.73 24.44
N LEU A 88 -15.94 3.87 24.65
CA LEU A 88 -15.02 4.25 23.59
C LEU A 88 -14.91 3.17 22.52
N GLY A 89 -14.90 1.89 22.92
CA GLY A 89 -14.94 0.75 22.01
C GLY A 89 -16.22 0.71 21.18
N ASP A 90 -17.36 1.00 21.79
CA ASP A 90 -18.66 1.03 21.12
C ASP A 90 -18.76 2.19 20.12
N ARG A 91 -18.30 3.39 20.51
CA ARG A 91 -18.32 4.58 19.64
C ARG A 91 -17.38 4.47 18.44
N LEU A 92 -16.26 3.75 18.58
CA LEU A 92 -15.35 3.46 17.47
C LEU A 92 -15.82 2.29 16.61
N SER A 93 -16.76 1.47 17.09
CA SER A 93 -17.27 0.31 16.36
C SER A 93 -18.29 0.75 15.31
N PHE A 94 -17.93 0.59 14.04
CA PHE A 94 -18.89 0.77 12.95
C PHE A 94 -19.90 -0.38 12.86
N ASN A 95 -19.47 -1.60 13.18
CA ASN A 95 -20.32 -2.79 13.22
C ASN A 95 -20.15 -3.49 14.56
N ILE A 96 -21.24 -3.55 15.34
CA ILE A 96 -21.28 -4.23 16.64
C ILE A 96 -21.93 -5.59 16.43
N PRO A 97 -21.21 -6.71 16.64
CA PRO A 97 -21.78 -8.03 16.45
C PRO A 97 -22.88 -8.28 17.51
N PRO A 98 -24.09 -8.69 17.10
CA PRO A 98 -25.15 -9.00 18.05
C PRO A 98 -24.75 -10.21 18.92
N GLY A 99 -24.92 -10.07 20.24
CA GLY A 99 -24.67 -11.16 21.20
C GLY A 99 -23.28 -11.22 21.82
N ARG A 100 -22.38 -10.27 21.53
CA ARG A 100 -21.08 -10.14 22.21
C ARG A 100 -20.90 -8.69 22.66
N LEU A 101 -21.14 -8.43 23.94
CA LEU A 101 -20.74 -7.16 24.57
C LEU A 101 -19.24 -7.22 24.82
#